data_AF-A0A0B7MPJ4-F1
#
_entry.id   AF-A0A0B7MPJ4-F1
#
_cell.length_a   1.000
_cell.length_b   1.000
_cell.length_c   1.000
_cell.angle_alpha   90.00
_cell.angle_beta   90.00
_cell.angle_gamma   90.00
#
_symmetry.space_group_name_H-M   'P 1'
#
loop_
_entity.id
_entity.type
_entity.pdbx_description
1 polymer ?
#
loop_
_entity_poly.entity_id
_entity_poly.type
_entity_poly.pdbx_seq_one_letter_code
_entity_poly.pdbx_strand_id
1 'polypeptide(L)'
;MASANKEDQGIPLVVFIPIILCIIGILVLLDIRQRQRNPQYETIDTHQQAFEQHFMQQDEDEQENGSDDNHGEGSSTAVRVKKVGKKRGEKLRRKEEMRQYREYMDRQRDLRRAQDEIYEEEYRRKKIEDSIKRTDEMEKRKKEKERKAKADAKEESKLQKLQEKDAKKRQSRFSKYNEKLKKLVKEKKLCDISELARATGLSQEEVVDILKKLCNQDDEFELCLWSGTDAFLFITQKDYTEFNQLFKTKGKMSIHDAVL
;
A
#
# COMPACT_ATOMS: atom_id res chain seq x y z
N MET A 1 -46.81 -18.83 11.41
CA MET A 1 -45.68 -18.03 11.92
C MET A 1 -44.73 -17.80 10.78
N ALA A 2 -44.68 -16.56 10.29
CA ALA A 2 -43.94 -16.19 9.09
C ALA A 2 -42.45 -16.05 9.43
N SER A 3 -41.64 -16.98 8.96
CA SER A 3 -40.18 -16.83 8.97
C SER A 3 -39.80 -15.90 7.83
N ALA A 4 -39.36 -14.71 8.23
CA ALA A 4 -38.82 -13.70 7.35
C ALA A 4 -37.51 -14.17 6.71
N ASN A 5 -37.49 -14.16 5.39
CA ASN A 5 -36.29 -14.29 4.57
C ASN A 5 -35.34 -13.13 4.92
N LYS A 6 -34.23 -13.42 5.61
CA LYS A 6 -33.06 -12.55 5.67
C LYS A 6 -32.24 -12.76 4.40
N GLU A 7 -32.75 -12.23 3.30
CA GLU A 7 -31.95 -11.99 2.10
C GLU A 7 -31.18 -10.69 2.30
N ASP A 8 -29.86 -10.76 2.23
CA ASP A 8 -28.90 -9.73 1.83
C ASP A 8 -29.40 -8.27 1.88
N GLN A 9 -29.51 -7.71 3.08
CA GLN A 9 -29.51 -6.26 3.26
C GLN A 9 -28.07 -5.73 3.17
N GLY A 10 -27.47 -5.87 1.99
CA GLY A 10 -26.32 -5.06 1.62
C GLY A 10 -26.76 -3.59 1.56
N ILE A 11 -26.12 -2.72 2.33
CA ILE A 11 -26.37 -1.28 2.26
C ILE A 11 -26.20 -0.86 0.79
N PRO A 12 -27.21 -0.26 0.15
CA PRO A 12 -27.16 0.05 -1.26
C PRO A 12 -25.96 0.97 -1.53
N LEU A 13 -25.09 0.57 -2.47
CA LEU A 13 -23.88 1.32 -2.88
C LEU A 13 -24.16 2.79 -3.22
N VAL A 14 -25.41 3.10 -3.56
CA VAL A 14 -25.94 4.45 -3.79
C VAL A 14 -25.73 5.39 -2.59
N VAL A 15 -25.73 4.88 -1.36
CA VAL A 15 -25.50 5.68 -0.14
C VAL A 15 -24.07 6.19 -0.04
N PHE A 16 -23.10 5.52 -0.70
CA PHE A 16 -21.70 5.91 -0.65
C PHE A 16 -21.31 6.96 -1.71
N ILE A 17 -22.14 7.18 -2.73
CA ILE A 17 -21.90 8.17 -3.79
C ILE A 17 -21.64 9.58 -3.21
N PRO A 18 -22.48 10.14 -2.32
CA PRO A 18 -22.22 11.47 -1.75
C PRO A 18 -20.95 11.51 -0.89
N ILE A 19 -20.62 10.42 -0.19
CA ILE A 19 -19.42 10.33 0.65
C ILE A 19 -18.15 10.34 -0.21
N ILE A 20 -18.15 9.59 -1.31
CA ILE A 20 -17.03 9.53 -2.26
C ILE A 20 -16.81 10.90 -2.92
N LEU A 21 -17.88 11.60 -3.32
CA LEU A 21 -17.77 12.95 -3.89
C LEU A 21 -17.19 13.96 -2.89
N CYS A 22 -17.57 13.88 -1.61
CA CYS A 22 -16.99 14.72 -0.56
C CYS A 22 -15.48 14.45 -0.38
N ILE A 23 -15.05 13.18 -0.40
CA ILE A 23 -13.62 12.83 -0.26
C ILE A 23 -12.82 13.35 -1.45
N ILE A 24 -13.31 13.18 -2.68
CA ILE A 24 -12.64 13.70 -3.88
C ILE A 24 -12.53 15.23 -3.82
N GLY A 25 -13.59 15.93 -3.39
CA GLY A 25 -13.56 17.38 -3.23
C GLY A 25 -12.49 17.85 -2.23
N ILE A 26 -12.35 17.16 -1.10
CA ILE A 26 -11.31 17.47 -0.11
C ILE A 26 -9.89 17.26 -0.68
N LEU A 27 -9.68 16.18 -1.43
CA LEU A 27 -8.37 15.90 -2.05
C LEU A 27 -7.99 16.98 -3.08
N VAL A 28 -8.93 17.43 -3.90
CA VAL A 28 -8.69 18.53 -4.86
C VAL A 28 -8.37 19.83 -4.14
N LEU A 29 -9.08 20.15 -3.06
CA LEU A 29 -8.79 21.34 -2.25
C LEU A 29 -7.42 21.28 -1.57
N LEU A 30 -6.98 20.10 -1.13
CA LEU A 30 -5.64 19.90 -0.57
C LEU A 30 -4.54 20.06 -1.63
N ASP A 31 -4.74 19.55 -2.84
CA ASP A 31 -3.78 19.68 -3.94
C ASP A 31 -3.60 21.14 -4.38
N ILE A 32 -4.70 21.88 -4.51
CA ILE A 32 -4.67 23.32 -4.80
C ILE A 32 -3.91 24.08 -3.70
N ARG A 33 -4.18 23.75 -2.42
CA ARG A 33 -3.50 24.38 -1.28
C ARG A 33 -2.01 24.02 -1.21
N GLN A 34 -1.63 22.81 -1.62
CA GLN A 34 -0.24 22.36 -1.65
C GLN A 34 0.55 23.08 -2.75
N ARG A 35 -0.04 23.28 -3.94
CA ARG A 35 0.56 24.10 -5.00
C ARG A 35 0.77 25.56 -4.59
N GLN A 36 -0.16 26.15 -3.86
CA GLN A 36 0.00 27.53 -3.36
C GLN A 36 1.10 27.67 -2.28
N ARG A 37 1.49 26.58 -1.60
CA ARG A 37 2.55 26.62 -0.59
C ARG A 37 3.98 26.54 -1.16
N ASN A 38 4.16 26.17 -2.43
CA ASN A 38 5.49 26.06 -3.05
C ASN A 38 5.70 27.01 -4.25
N PRO A 39 5.72 28.34 -4.06
CA PRO A 39 6.16 29.27 -5.12
C PRO A 39 7.69 29.57 -5.08
N GLN A 40 8.51 28.87 -4.30
CA GLN A 40 9.91 29.28 -4.02
C GLN A 40 11.04 28.52 -4.75
N TYR A 41 10.79 27.91 -5.92
CA TYR A 41 11.88 27.32 -6.72
C TYR A 41 11.87 27.86 -8.14
N GLU A 42 12.22 29.12 -8.30
CA GLU A 42 12.84 29.67 -9.51
C GLU A 42 13.41 31.05 -9.15
N THR A 43 14.63 31.38 -9.60
CA THR A 43 15.39 32.64 -9.42
C THR A 43 16.32 32.82 -8.20
N ILE A 44 17.41 32.05 -8.12
CA ILE A 44 18.60 32.44 -7.31
C ILE A 44 19.91 32.47 -8.13
N ASP A 45 20.03 31.70 -9.21
CA ASP A 45 21.30 31.60 -9.97
C ASP A 45 21.66 32.82 -10.84
N THR A 46 20.74 33.78 -11.04
CA THR A 46 20.97 34.90 -11.98
C THR A 46 21.71 36.08 -11.37
N HIS A 47 21.87 36.16 -10.04
CA HIS A 47 22.43 37.36 -9.39
C HIS A 47 23.91 37.27 -9.02
N GLN A 48 24.47 36.07 -8.87
CA GLN A 48 25.90 35.91 -8.55
C GLN A 48 26.84 36.15 -9.75
N GLN A 49 26.41 35.84 -10.98
CA GLN A 49 27.24 36.05 -12.18
C GLN A 49 27.40 37.52 -12.58
N ALA A 50 26.48 38.41 -12.19
CA ALA A 50 26.57 39.83 -12.54
C ALA A 50 27.59 40.61 -11.70
N PHE A 51 27.96 40.14 -10.51
CA PHE A 51 28.89 40.84 -9.62
C PHE A 51 30.36 40.51 -9.94
N GLU A 52 30.67 39.31 -10.40
CA GLU A 52 32.04 38.91 -10.78
C GLU A 52 32.54 39.57 -12.07
N GLN A 53 31.64 39.84 -13.04
CA GLN A 53 32.04 40.52 -14.28
C GLN A 53 32.46 41.99 -14.07
N HIS A 54 31.94 42.66 -13.04
CA HIS A 54 32.23 44.08 -12.82
C HIS A 54 33.60 44.33 -12.16
N PHE A 55 34.22 43.33 -11.52
CA PHE A 55 35.51 43.49 -10.85
C PHE A 55 36.72 43.16 -11.74
N MET A 56 36.54 42.33 -12.77
CA MET A 56 37.62 41.95 -13.69
C MET A 56 37.88 43.00 -14.79
N GLN A 57 36.96 43.95 -15.00
CA GLN A 57 37.05 44.93 -16.08
C GLN A 57 37.76 46.24 -15.68
N GLN A 58 38.22 46.37 -14.44
CA GLN A 58 38.85 47.61 -13.93
C GLN A 58 40.37 47.53 -13.74
N ASP A 59 41.00 46.38 -14.02
CA ASP A 59 42.44 46.15 -13.83
C ASP A 59 43.24 45.97 -15.16
N GLU A 60 42.62 46.14 -16.33
CA GLU A 60 43.29 45.96 -17.64
C GLU A 60 43.81 47.26 -18.31
N ASP A 61 43.61 48.44 -17.73
CA ASP A 61 43.96 49.73 -18.38
C ASP A 61 45.20 50.45 -17.81
N GLU A 62 46.19 49.73 -17.26
CA GLU A 62 47.54 50.29 -17.06
C GLU A 62 48.63 49.26 -17.36
N GLN A 63 48.80 48.92 -18.64
CA GLN A 63 50.02 48.28 -19.12
C GLN A 63 50.46 48.87 -20.46
N GLU A 64 51.11 50.03 -20.40
CA GLU A 64 51.98 50.49 -21.48
C GLU A 64 53.34 50.95 -20.94
N ASN A 65 54.38 50.46 -21.61
CA ASN A 65 55.80 50.78 -21.54
C ASN A 65 56.67 50.19 -20.42
N GLY A 66 57.52 49.24 -20.83
CA GLY A 66 58.73 48.89 -20.09
C GLY A 66 59.49 47.67 -20.59
N SER A 67 59.72 47.56 -21.91
CA SER A 67 60.79 46.74 -22.47
C SER A 67 62.11 47.09 -21.78
N ASP A 68 62.73 46.12 -21.08
CA ASP A 68 64.16 45.87 -21.24
C ASP A 68 64.54 44.50 -20.67
N ASP A 69 65.10 43.68 -21.54
CA ASP A 69 65.85 42.48 -21.20
C ASP A 69 67.01 42.85 -20.27
N ASN A 70 67.20 42.11 -19.16
CA ASN A 70 68.56 41.77 -18.78
C ASN A 70 68.66 40.50 -17.94
N HIS A 71 69.47 39.60 -18.47
CA HIS A 71 70.12 38.46 -17.84
C HIS A 71 70.60 38.68 -16.40
N GLY A 72 70.67 37.59 -15.63
CA GLY A 72 71.59 37.53 -14.50
C GLY A 72 71.33 36.39 -13.53
N GLU A 73 71.73 35.18 -13.90
CA GLU A 73 72.09 34.14 -12.93
C GLU A 73 73.22 34.63 -12.00
N GLY A 74 73.19 34.21 -10.74
CA GLY A 74 74.27 34.44 -9.77
C GLY A 74 73.72 34.59 -8.35
N SER A 75 73.60 33.51 -7.56
CA SER A 75 74.69 32.88 -6.81
C SER A 75 75.55 33.86 -6.02
N SER A 76 75.39 33.76 -4.69
CA SER A 76 76.37 34.00 -3.63
C SER A 76 77.21 35.28 -3.66
N THR A 77 77.05 36.15 -2.66
CA THR A 77 78.15 36.68 -1.81
C THR A 77 77.69 37.90 -0.98
N ALA A 78 78.02 37.88 0.31
CA ALA A 78 78.19 39.00 1.23
C ALA A 78 77.29 40.25 1.02
N VAL A 79 76.27 40.38 1.89
CA VAL A 79 75.41 41.58 1.98
C VAL A 79 76.23 42.77 2.52
N ARG A 80 76.97 43.42 1.62
CA ARG A 80 77.50 44.76 1.85
C ARG A 80 76.34 45.72 1.65
N VAL A 81 75.79 46.24 2.75
CA VAL A 81 74.66 47.19 2.76
C VAL A 81 75.10 48.48 2.06
N LYS A 82 74.97 48.53 0.73
CA LYS A 82 75.07 49.77 -0.03
C LYS A 82 73.87 50.63 0.35
N LYS A 83 74.14 51.86 0.75
CA LYS A 83 73.14 52.88 1.11
C LYS A 83 72.20 53.07 -0.09
N VAL A 84 71.04 52.42 -0.03
CA VAL A 84 70.01 52.52 -1.06
C VAL A 84 69.56 53.98 -1.07
N GLY A 85 69.71 54.66 -2.20
CA GLY A 85 69.24 56.05 -2.33
C GLY A 85 67.76 56.13 -1.96
N LYS A 86 67.33 57.23 -1.31
CA LYS A 86 65.98 57.41 -0.74
C LYS A 86 64.85 56.93 -1.68
N LYS A 87 64.95 57.22 -2.98
CA LYS A 87 63.97 56.80 -4.00
C LYS A 87 63.90 55.28 -4.26
N ARG A 88 65.04 54.56 -4.18
CA ARG A 88 65.10 53.11 -4.41
C ARG A 88 64.69 52.32 -3.16
N GLY A 89 64.87 52.88 -1.96
CA GLY A 89 64.42 52.28 -0.71
C GLY A 89 62.90 52.34 -0.56
N GLU A 90 62.30 53.46 -0.94
CA GLU A 90 60.84 53.62 -0.95
C GLU A 90 60.16 52.68 -1.96
N LYS A 91 60.73 52.54 -3.17
CA LYS A 91 60.23 51.57 -4.18
C LYS A 91 60.34 50.11 -3.72
N LEU A 92 61.36 49.76 -2.93
CA LEU A 92 61.48 48.42 -2.35
C LEU A 92 60.46 48.18 -1.24
N ARG A 93 60.24 49.16 -0.35
CA ARG A 93 59.19 49.05 0.69
C ARG A 93 57.79 48.91 0.09
N ARG A 94 57.48 49.68 -0.96
CA ARG A 94 56.19 49.57 -1.67
C ARG A 94 56.00 48.20 -2.35
N LYS A 95 57.07 47.60 -2.89
CA LYS A 95 57.03 46.24 -3.44
C LYS A 95 56.86 45.16 -2.35
N GLU A 96 57.46 45.37 -1.19
CA GLU A 96 57.33 44.46 -0.04
C GLU A 96 55.92 44.51 0.57
N GLU A 97 55.35 45.70 0.72
CA GLU A 97 53.95 45.89 1.14
C GLU A 97 52.98 45.25 0.13
N MET A 98 53.22 45.40 -1.17
CA MET A 98 52.42 44.74 -2.21
C MET A 98 52.54 43.22 -2.17
N ARG A 99 53.71 42.68 -1.83
CA ARG A 99 53.92 41.23 -1.67
C ARG A 99 53.18 40.70 -0.43
N GLN A 100 53.29 41.40 0.69
CA GLN A 100 52.56 41.06 1.92
C GLN A 100 51.05 41.12 1.72
N TYR A 101 50.55 42.09 0.94
CA TYR A 101 49.13 42.18 0.61
C TYR A 101 48.66 41.00 -0.25
N ARG A 102 49.44 40.60 -1.26
CA ARG A 102 49.13 39.40 -2.07
C ARG A 102 49.12 38.13 -1.22
N GLU A 103 50.14 37.92 -0.40
CA GLU A 103 50.21 36.77 0.51
C GLU A 103 49.05 36.75 1.51
N TYR A 104 48.60 37.92 1.98
CA TYR A 104 47.43 38.02 2.84
C TYR A 104 46.13 37.63 2.12
N MET A 105 45.94 38.11 0.88
CA MET A 105 44.77 37.76 0.07
C MET A 105 44.75 36.27 -0.31
N ASP A 106 45.91 35.70 -0.64
CA ASP A 106 46.05 34.28 -0.92
C ASP A 106 45.73 33.44 0.33
N ARG A 107 46.20 33.85 1.52
CA ARG A 107 45.80 33.20 2.78
C ARG A 107 44.30 33.28 3.02
N GLN A 108 43.63 34.39 2.70
CA GLN A 108 42.16 34.47 2.83
C GLN A 108 41.44 33.53 1.84
N ARG A 109 41.95 33.41 0.61
CA ARG A 109 41.40 32.48 -0.39
C ARG A 109 41.59 31.02 0.02
N ASP A 110 42.76 30.67 0.53
CA ASP A 110 43.06 29.31 1.00
C ASP A 110 42.23 28.96 2.24
N LEU A 111 41.99 29.91 3.15
CA LEU A 111 41.09 29.71 4.29
C LEU A 111 39.64 29.46 3.85
N ARG A 112 39.15 30.18 2.83
CA ARG A 112 37.81 29.92 2.26
C ARG A 112 37.75 28.54 1.59
N ARG A 113 38.75 28.21 0.76
CA ARG A 113 38.84 26.89 0.11
C ARG A 113 38.86 25.74 1.12
N ALA A 114 39.60 25.91 2.22
CA ALA A 114 39.63 24.91 3.30
C ALA A 114 38.28 24.76 4.03
N GLN A 115 37.53 25.86 4.22
CA GLN A 115 36.18 25.78 4.78
C GLN A 115 35.22 25.07 3.83
N ASP A 116 35.27 25.41 2.53
CA ASP A 116 34.43 24.79 1.51
C ASP A 116 34.71 23.29 1.37
N GLU A 117 35.98 22.88 1.42
CA GLU A 117 36.38 21.47 1.38
C GLU A 117 35.84 20.67 2.58
N ILE A 118 35.86 21.26 3.78
CA ILE A 118 35.26 20.64 4.98
C ILE A 118 33.74 20.49 4.81
N TYR A 119 33.05 21.51 4.32
CA TYR A 119 31.60 21.43 4.07
C TYR A 119 31.24 20.41 3.00
N GLU A 120 32.03 20.30 1.93
CA GLU A 120 31.83 19.29 0.90
C GLU A 120 32.05 17.86 1.43
N GLU A 121 33.10 17.63 2.22
CA GLU A 121 33.35 16.33 2.84
C GLU A 121 32.23 15.93 3.80
N GLU A 122 31.77 16.84 4.66
CA GLU A 122 30.63 16.59 5.55
C GLU A 122 29.35 16.28 4.77
N TYR A 123 29.10 17.02 3.69
CA TYR A 123 27.94 16.76 2.83
C TYR A 123 28.02 15.38 2.17
N ARG A 124 29.20 14.98 1.67
CA ARG A 124 29.40 13.65 1.08
C ARG A 124 29.23 12.54 2.11
N ARG A 125 29.80 12.69 3.31
CA ARG A 125 29.65 11.72 4.41
C ARG A 125 28.18 11.57 4.80
N LYS A 126 27.47 12.68 4.97
CA LYS A 126 26.04 12.67 5.31
C LYS A 126 25.19 12.02 4.22
N LYS A 127 25.48 12.30 2.95
CA LYS A 127 24.78 11.68 1.81
C LYS A 127 24.98 10.17 1.74
N ILE A 128 26.19 9.70 2.04
CA ILE A 128 26.48 8.26 2.10
C ILE A 128 25.75 7.63 3.29
N GLU A 129 25.84 8.22 4.48
CA GLU A 129 25.16 7.71 5.68
C GLU A 129 23.64 7.62 5.49
N ASP A 130 23.02 8.66 4.92
CA ASP A 130 21.59 8.67 4.62
C ASP A 130 21.21 7.62 3.57
N SER A 131 22.07 7.36 2.58
CA SER A 131 21.83 6.31 1.59
C SER A 131 21.85 4.91 2.23
N ILE A 132 22.79 4.66 3.15
CA ILE A 132 22.90 3.39 3.88
C ILE A 132 21.69 3.20 4.81
N LYS A 133 21.29 4.25 5.53
CA LYS A 133 20.09 4.20 6.40
C LYS A 133 18.84 3.86 5.60
N ARG A 134 18.65 4.48 4.42
CA ARG A 134 17.50 4.19 3.54
C ARG A 134 17.52 2.76 3.02
N THR A 135 18.68 2.23 2.64
CA THR A 135 18.77 0.83 2.18
C THR A 135 18.48 -0.14 3.31
N ASP A 136 19.00 0.09 4.52
CA ASP A 136 18.77 -0.75 5.69
C ASP A 136 17.30 -0.74 6.12
N GLU A 137 16.64 0.42 6.10
CA GLU A 137 15.20 0.53 6.39
C GLU A 137 14.35 -0.20 5.34
N MET A 138 14.72 -0.11 4.07
CA MET A 138 14.02 -0.80 2.98
C MET A 138 14.20 -2.32 3.08
N GLU A 139 15.39 -2.81 3.45
CA GLU A 139 15.63 -4.23 3.65
C GLU A 139 14.88 -4.77 4.87
N LYS A 140 14.88 -4.03 5.99
CA LYS A 140 14.08 -4.38 7.19
C LYS A 140 12.60 -4.47 6.85
N ARG A 141 12.05 -3.50 6.11
CA ARG A 141 10.65 -3.53 5.65
C ARG A 141 10.35 -4.70 4.73
N LYS A 142 11.26 -5.06 3.81
CA LYS A 142 11.09 -6.24 2.94
C LYS A 142 11.06 -7.53 3.75
N LYS A 143 11.99 -7.68 4.69
CA LYS A 143 12.08 -8.87 5.57
C LYS A 143 10.85 -9.02 6.46
N GLU A 144 10.32 -7.93 6.99
CA GLU A 144 9.08 -7.95 7.78
C GLU A 144 7.86 -8.31 6.91
N LYS A 145 7.74 -7.72 5.72
CA LYS A 145 6.68 -8.06 4.76
C LYS A 145 6.74 -9.52 4.33
N GLU A 146 7.93 -10.06 4.06
CA GLU A 146 8.10 -11.47 3.68
C GLU A 146 7.74 -12.41 4.83
N ARG A 147 8.15 -12.09 6.07
CA ARG A 147 7.77 -12.87 7.25
C ARG A 147 6.26 -12.85 7.46
N LYS A 148 5.62 -11.69 7.30
CA LYS A 148 4.16 -11.56 7.41
C LYS A 148 3.45 -12.34 6.31
N ALA A 149 3.83 -12.16 5.04
CA ALA A 149 3.27 -12.91 3.92
C ALA A 149 3.42 -14.43 4.09
N LYS A 150 4.56 -14.90 4.62
CA LYS A 150 4.78 -16.32 4.91
C LYS A 150 3.91 -16.83 6.07
N ALA A 151 3.64 -16.00 7.07
CA ALA A 151 2.74 -16.33 8.16
C ALA A 151 1.29 -16.41 7.67
N ASP A 152 0.84 -15.40 6.92
CA ASP A 152 -0.49 -15.30 6.34
C ASP A 152 -0.76 -16.47 5.38
N ALA A 153 0.17 -16.77 4.46
CA ALA A 153 0.05 -17.92 3.56
C ALA A 153 -0.01 -19.27 4.29
N LYS A 154 0.68 -19.40 5.43
CA LYS A 154 0.63 -20.61 6.26
C LYS A 154 -0.71 -20.73 6.98
N GLU A 155 -1.31 -19.63 7.39
CA GLU A 155 -2.64 -19.59 8.01
C GLU A 155 -3.73 -19.91 6.98
N GLU A 156 -3.69 -19.29 5.81
CA GLU A 156 -4.61 -19.57 4.69
C GLU A 156 -4.56 -21.05 4.27
N SER A 157 -3.35 -21.62 4.16
CA SER A 157 -3.19 -23.05 3.84
C SER A 157 -3.80 -23.97 4.91
N LYS A 158 -3.73 -23.59 6.19
CA LYS A 158 -4.38 -24.36 7.27
C LYS A 158 -5.89 -24.25 7.20
N LEU A 159 -6.42 -23.07 6.92
CA LEU A 159 -7.85 -22.84 6.79
C LEU A 159 -8.44 -23.63 5.61
N GLN A 160 -7.77 -23.60 4.45
CA GLN A 160 -8.16 -24.39 3.27
C GLN A 160 -8.17 -25.89 3.57
N LYS A 161 -7.11 -26.41 4.21
CA LYS A 161 -7.05 -27.84 4.59
C LYS A 161 -8.16 -28.24 5.57
N LEU A 162 -8.59 -27.33 6.44
CA LEU A 162 -9.69 -27.59 7.36
C LEU A 162 -11.03 -27.61 6.63
N GLN A 163 -11.26 -26.65 5.73
CA GLN A 163 -12.44 -26.60 4.86
C GLN A 163 -12.54 -27.84 3.96
N GLU A 164 -11.45 -28.28 3.32
CA GLU A 164 -11.42 -29.49 2.50
C GLU A 164 -11.73 -30.75 3.31
N LYS A 165 -11.17 -30.86 4.52
CA LYS A 165 -11.45 -31.99 5.43
C LYS A 165 -12.91 -32.02 5.82
N ASP A 166 -13.50 -30.87 6.14
CA ASP A 166 -14.91 -30.80 6.53
C ASP A 166 -15.84 -31.04 5.34
N ALA A 167 -15.51 -30.53 4.15
CA ALA A 167 -16.22 -30.84 2.92
C ALA A 167 -16.19 -32.34 2.60
N LYS A 168 -15.01 -32.99 2.72
CA LYS A 168 -14.85 -34.43 2.50
C LYS A 168 -15.64 -35.26 3.52
N LYS A 169 -15.60 -34.89 4.80
CA LYS A 169 -16.41 -35.54 5.85
C LYS A 169 -17.91 -35.40 5.57
N ARG A 170 -18.36 -34.20 5.19
CA ARG A 170 -19.76 -33.94 4.82
C ARG A 170 -20.18 -34.76 3.61
N GLN A 171 -19.32 -34.90 2.60
CA GLN A 171 -19.59 -35.73 1.43
C GLN A 171 -19.64 -37.23 1.78
N SER A 172 -18.72 -37.73 2.61
CA SER A 172 -18.74 -39.13 3.04
C SER A 172 -19.98 -39.46 3.87
N ARG A 173 -20.41 -38.52 4.74
CA ARG A 173 -21.65 -38.68 5.51
C ARG A 173 -22.87 -38.66 4.61
N PHE A 174 -22.93 -37.74 3.66
CA PHE A 174 -24.00 -37.71 2.66
C PHE A 174 -24.11 -39.06 1.94
N SER A 175 -23.01 -39.58 1.39
CA SER A 175 -23.01 -40.87 0.69
C SER A 175 -23.40 -42.07 1.57
N LYS A 176 -23.21 -41.99 2.89
CA LYS A 176 -23.54 -43.09 3.81
C LYS A 176 -25.00 -43.08 4.25
N TYR A 177 -25.58 -41.89 4.43
CA TYR A 177 -26.89 -41.71 5.05
C TYR A 177 -27.98 -41.26 4.09
N ASN A 178 -27.64 -40.83 2.86
CA ASN A 178 -28.61 -40.35 1.87
C ASN A 178 -29.71 -41.37 1.58
N GLU A 179 -29.38 -42.63 1.33
CA GLU A 179 -30.37 -43.66 1.01
C GLU A 179 -31.27 -43.98 2.19
N LYS A 180 -30.72 -44.01 3.41
CA LYS A 180 -31.49 -44.27 4.62
C LYS A 180 -32.49 -43.13 4.88
N LEU A 181 -32.03 -41.88 4.76
CA LEU A 181 -32.88 -40.69 4.87
C LEU A 181 -33.95 -40.67 3.77
N LYS A 182 -33.57 -40.95 2.53
CA LYS A 182 -34.50 -41.02 1.39
C LYS A 182 -35.63 -42.03 1.62
N LYS A 183 -35.32 -43.21 2.16
CA LYS A 183 -36.35 -44.21 2.52
C LYS A 183 -37.28 -43.73 3.63
N LEU A 184 -36.72 -43.23 4.74
CA LEU A 184 -37.50 -42.75 5.89
C LEU A 184 -38.44 -41.60 5.52
N VAL A 185 -37.94 -40.68 4.69
CA VAL A 185 -38.71 -39.51 4.24
C VAL A 185 -39.87 -39.93 3.32
N LYS A 186 -39.63 -40.89 2.42
CA LYS A 186 -40.68 -41.45 1.55
C LYS A 186 -41.76 -42.20 2.35
N GLU A 187 -41.39 -42.89 3.42
CA GLU A 187 -42.33 -43.67 4.24
C GLU A 187 -43.24 -42.77 5.09
N LYS A 188 -42.68 -41.73 5.74
CA LYS A 188 -43.44 -40.89 6.68
C LYS A 188 -44.17 -39.71 6.03
N LYS A 189 -43.78 -39.29 4.81
CA LYS A 189 -44.21 -38.08 4.08
C LYS A 189 -43.99 -36.76 4.85
N LEU A 190 -44.53 -36.61 6.06
CA LEU A 190 -44.22 -35.55 7.01
C LEU A 190 -43.17 -36.04 8.01
N CYS A 191 -42.04 -35.34 8.10
CA CYS A 191 -40.94 -35.73 8.96
C CYS A 191 -40.47 -34.58 9.85
N ASP A 192 -40.46 -34.82 11.16
CA ASP A 192 -39.73 -33.96 12.08
C ASP A 192 -38.23 -34.25 12.02
N ILE A 193 -37.43 -33.19 11.88
CA ILE A 193 -35.97 -33.26 11.76
C ILE A 193 -35.35 -33.85 13.03
N SER A 194 -35.95 -33.57 14.18
CA SER A 194 -35.56 -34.17 15.47
C SER A 194 -35.75 -35.69 15.48
N GLU A 195 -36.83 -36.20 14.89
CA GLU A 195 -37.07 -37.63 14.79
C GLU A 195 -36.12 -38.29 13.79
N LEU A 196 -35.90 -37.64 12.63
CA LEU A 196 -34.95 -38.10 11.63
C LEU A 196 -33.52 -38.16 12.18
N ALA A 197 -33.11 -37.15 12.96
CA ALA A 197 -31.83 -37.11 13.66
C ALA A 197 -31.69 -38.28 14.63
N ARG A 198 -32.71 -38.55 15.46
CA ARG A 198 -32.73 -39.70 16.38
C ARG A 198 -32.67 -41.05 15.65
N ALA A 199 -33.39 -41.20 14.53
CA ALA A 199 -33.43 -42.45 13.76
C ALA A 199 -32.13 -42.74 12.96
N THR A 200 -31.40 -41.69 12.61
CA THR A 200 -30.14 -41.79 11.85
C THR A 200 -28.90 -41.73 12.73
N GLY A 201 -29.03 -41.25 13.96
CA GLY A 201 -27.91 -40.99 14.88
C GLY A 201 -27.05 -39.80 14.47
N LEU A 202 -27.63 -38.86 13.71
CA LEU A 202 -26.96 -37.64 13.23
C LEU A 202 -27.40 -36.42 14.04
N SER A 203 -26.65 -35.32 13.96
CA SER A 203 -27.13 -34.03 14.47
C SER A 203 -28.23 -33.49 13.56
N GLN A 204 -29.10 -32.62 14.12
CA GLN A 204 -30.16 -31.98 13.34
C GLN A 204 -29.59 -31.18 12.15
N GLU A 205 -28.49 -30.46 12.37
CA GLU A 205 -27.79 -29.70 11.33
C GLU A 205 -27.31 -30.60 10.18
N GLU A 206 -26.78 -31.78 10.50
CA GLU A 206 -26.32 -32.73 9.50
C GLU A 206 -27.46 -33.33 8.68
N VAL A 207 -28.60 -33.60 9.33
CA VAL A 207 -29.81 -34.07 8.63
C VAL A 207 -30.31 -32.99 7.68
N VAL A 208 -30.37 -31.74 8.12
CA VAL A 208 -30.77 -30.59 7.29
C VAL A 208 -29.85 -30.45 6.08
N ASP A 209 -28.54 -30.52 6.30
CA ASP A 209 -27.54 -30.43 5.23
C ASP A 209 -27.68 -31.56 4.21
N ILE A 210 -27.95 -32.78 4.66
CA ILE A 210 -28.17 -33.93 3.77
C ILE A 210 -29.48 -33.77 2.99
N LEU A 211 -30.57 -33.35 3.64
CA LEU A 211 -31.86 -33.11 2.99
C LEU A 211 -31.76 -31.99 1.95
N LYS A 212 -31.08 -30.88 2.26
CA LYS A 212 -30.83 -29.81 1.28
C LYS A 212 -30.06 -30.31 0.07
N LYS A 213 -29.03 -31.14 0.28
CA LYS A 213 -28.29 -31.77 -0.82
C LYS A 213 -29.16 -32.73 -1.63
N LEU A 214 -30.06 -33.47 -0.98
CA LEU A 214 -31.02 -34.33 -1.68
C LEU A 214 -31.98 -33.51 -2.55
N CYS A 215 -32.54 -32.42 -2.03
CA CYS A 215 -33.37 -31.49 -2.82
C CYS A 215 -32.65 -30.93 -4.05
N ASN A 216 -31.33 -30.77 -3.99
CA ASN A 216 -30.54 -30.25 -5.11
C ASN A 216 -30.08 -31.32 -6.12
N GLN A 217 -30.09 -32.60 -5.75
CA GLN A 217 -29.53 -33.70 -6.57
C GLN A 217 -30.59 -34.64 -7.13
N ASP A 218 -31.67 -34.87 -6.38
CA ASP A 218 -32.73 -35.79 -6.77
C ASP A 218 -33.97 -35.01 -7.19
N ASP A 219 -34.39 -35.17 -8.45
CA ASP A 219 -35.61 -34.56 -9.00
C ASP A 219 -36.87 -34.94 -8.20
N GLU A 220 -36.87 -36.12 -7.57
CA GLU A 220 -37.98 -36.57 -6.69
C GLU A 220 -38.21 -35.65 -5.48
N PHE A 221 -37.20 -34.88 -5.07
CA PHE A 221 -37.24 -33.99 -3.91
C PHE A 221 -37.44 -32.52 -4.28
N GLU A 222 -37.69 -32.21 -5.56
CA GLU A 222 -37.87 -30.84 -6.04
C GLU A 222 -39.07 -30.14 -5.39
N LEU A 223 -40.17 -30.87 -5.18
CA LEU A 223 -41.43 -30.34 -4.63
C LEU A 223 -41.51 -30.41 -3.09
N CYS A 224 -40.40 -30.70 -2.42
CA CYS A 224 -40.39 -30.79 -0.95
C CYS A 224 -40.55 -29.42 -0.29
N LEU A 225 -41.27 -29.37 0.82
CA LEU A 225 -41.53 -28.15 1.57
C LEU A 225 -40.86 -28.18 2.94
N TRP A 226 -40.30 -27.03 3.33
CA TRP A 226 -39.75 -26.81 4.66
C TRP A 226 -40.74 -26.00 5.48
N SER A 227 -41.18 -26.56 6.60
CA SER A 227 -41.99 -25.85 7.59
C SER A 227 -41.09 -25.40 8.73
N GLY A 228 -40.46 -24.23 8.56
CA GLY A 228 -39.54 -23.67 9.54
C GLY A 228 -38.22 -24.42 9.63
N THR A 229 -37.70 -24.57 10.84
CA THR A 229 -36.41 -25.23 11.12
C THR A 229 -36.54 -26.70 11.49
N ASP A 230 -37.76 -27.21 11.68
CA ASP A 230 -37.99 -28.43 12.46
C ASP A 230 -38.76 -29.51 11.69
N ALA A 231 -39.50 -29.15 10.64
CA ALA A 231 -40.34 -30.08 9.88
C ALA A 231 -40.06 -30.03 8.38
N PHE A 232 -40.01 -31.22 7.78
CA PHE A 232 -39.77 -31.47 6.37
C PHE A 232 -40.94 -32.26 5.78
N LEU A 233 -41.53 -31.77 4.70
CA LEU A 233 -42.64 -32.41 4.02
C LEU A 233 -42.22 -32.86 2.62
N PHE A 234 -42.29 -34.17 2.40
CA PHE A 234 -42.05 -34.80 1.11
C PHE A 234 -43.36 -34.86 0.32
N ILE A 235 -43.38 -34.18 -0.83
CA ILE A 235 -44.53 -34.12 -1.73
C ILE A 235 -44.08 -34.60 -3.10
N THR A 236 -44.83 -35.54 -3.67
CA THR A 236 -44.63 -35.96 -5.05
C THR A 236 -45.57 -35.22 -6.00
N GLN A 237 -45.25 -35.23 -7.29
CA GLN A 237 -46.12 -34.65 -8.30
C GLN A 237 -47.50 -35.32 -8.36
N LYS A 238 -47.58 -36.61 -7.99
CA LYS A 238 -48.85 -37.35 -7.87
C LYS A 238 -49.71 -36.77 -6.75
N ASP A 239 -49.13 -36.54 -5.57
CA ASP A 239 -49.83 -35.93 -4.44
C ASP A 239 -50.40 -34.55 -4.83
N TYR A 240 -49.63 -33.75 -5.59
CA TYR A 240 -50.09 -32.48 -6.14
C TYR A 240 -51.26 -32.62 -7.12
N THR A 241 -51.23 -33.63 -8.00
CA THR A 241 -52.33 -33.87 -8.95
C THR A 241 -53.60 -34.34 -8.26
N GLU A 242 -53.48 -35.21 -7.26
CA GLU A 242 -54.61 -35.68 -6.45
C GLU A 242 -55.21 -34.52 -5.64
N PHE A 243 -54.37 -33.72 -5.00
CA PHE A 243 -54.80 -32.52 -4.30
C PHE A 243 -55.54 -31.54 -5.22
N ASN A 244 -55.03 -31.31 -6.44
CA ASN A 244 -55.69 -30.46 -7.43
C ASN A 244 -57.04 -31.03 -7.91
N GLN A 245 -57.17 -32.35 -8.06
CA GLN A 245 -58.44 -32.99 -8.40
C GLN A 245 -59.46 -32.87 -7.26
N LEU A 246 -59.02 -33.07 -6.01
CA LEU A 246 -59.85 -32.87 -4.81
C LEU A 246 -60.32 -31.41 -4.71
N PHE A 247 -59.43 -30.46 -4.99
CA PHE A 247 -59.75 -29.04 -4.98
C PHE A 247 -60.78 -28.69 -6.07
N LYS A 248 -60.64 -29.23 -7.29
CA LYS A 248 -61.59 -29.01 -8.39
C LYS A 248 -62.96 -29.63 -8.12
N THR A 249 -63.02 -30.78 -7.46
CA THR A 249 -64.28 -31.48 -7.16
C THR A 249 -65.03 -30.85 -5.98
N LYS A 250 -64.32 -30.40 -4.94
CA LYS A 250 -64.94 -29.77 -3.76
C LYS A 250 -65.13 -28.26 -3.89
N GLY A 251 -64.40 -27.59 -4.79
CA GLY A 251 -64.50 -26.15 -5.09
C GLY A 251 -63.94 -25.22 -4.00
N LYS A 252 -64.30 -25.45 -2.73
CA LYS A 252 -63.73 -24.80 -1.55
C LYS A 252 -63.40 -25.86 -0.50
N MET A 253 -62.14 -25.98 -0.12
CA MET A 253 -61.72 -26.82 1.01
C MET A 253 -61.33 -25.95 2.20
N SER A 254 -61.94 -26.23 3.35
CA SER A 254 -61.45 -25.75 4.64
C SER A 254 -60.14 -26.48 4.96
N ILE A 255 -59.23 -25.81 5.67
CA ILE A 255 -57.96 -26.40 6.13
C ILE A 255 -58.22 -27.67 6.96
N HIS A 256 -59.37 -27.76 7.62
CA HIS A 256 -59.76 -28.94 8.42
C HIS A 256 -60.23 -30.14 7.57
N ASP A 257 -60.68 -29.91 6.34
CA ASP A 257 -61.13 -30.97 5.42
C ASP A 257 -60.00 -31.47 4.51
N ALA A 258 -58.84 -30.80 4.55
CA ALA A 258 -57.63 -31.13 3.81
C ALA A 258 -56.77 -32.13 4.60
N VAL A 259 -57.26 -33.36 4.77
CA VAL A 259 -56.43 -34.47 5.25
C VAL A 259 -55.76 -35.08 4.03
N LEU A 260 -54.44 -34.92 3.95
CA LEU A 260 -53.53 -35.55 2.97
C LEU A 260 -53.02 -36.89 3.50
#